data_AF-A0A967Z4L9-F1
#
_entry.id   AF-A0A967Z4L9-F1
#
_cell.length_a   1.000
_cell.length_b   1.000
_cell.length_c   1.000
_cell.angle_alpha   90.00
_cell.angle_beta   90.00
_cell.angle_gamma   90.00
#
_symmetry.space_group_name_H-M   'P 1'
#
loop_
_entity.id
_entity.type
_entity.pdbx_description
1 polymer ?
#
loop_
_entity_poly.entity_id
_entity_poly.type
_entity_poly.pdbx_seq_one_letter_code
_entity_poly.pdbx_strand_id
1 'polypeptide(L)'
;RNLQSGDRLESGMFYLLYAEGFLTGGFNTELNTSPSNPAADLLQPFQAYDPEHLDNYEFGFKGTFAGGRLRLNTAVFLMDYTDIHEDFLLDNTQGQFGGGDAGIGITTNIADAEISGLELELRAGLWDGGAASFDLGFTRYRTESYLAFDEEALENGVLDLIELSGGGSDEITINASIQHQFGLPNGATLTPMLGVYWDSRDPIFGPLEGPGIAFEFCKRKNDYSKWRARLTYASPLRDYEISLYGNNITDELIYEQCGLGRGVYEYRYERPASWGVEFSARWGA
;
A
#
# COMPACT_ATOMS: atom_id res chain seq x y z
N ARG A 1 12.60 -20.41 30.12
CA ARG A 1 13.68 -20.97 29.29
C ARG A 1 14.03 -19.95 28.21
N ASN A 2 15.30 -19.68 27.91
CA ASN A 2 15.66 -18.82 26.76
C ASN A 2 15.62 -19.64 25.46
N LEU A 3 15.53 -18.99 24.28
CA LEU A 3 15.83 -19.66 23.01
C LEU A 3 17.27 -20.18 23.06
N GLN A 4 17.50 -21.45 22.73
CA GLN A 4 18.81 -22.11 22.83
C GLN A 4 19.26 -22.65 21.47
N SER A 5 20.57 -22.81 21.29
CA SER A 5 21.11 -23.50 20.12
C SER A 5 20.57 -24.95 20.12
N GLY A 6 19.77 -25.31 19.12
CA GLY A 6 19.15 -26.63 19.01
C GLY A 6 17.63 -26.65 19.03
N ASP A 7 16.96 -25.49 19.13
CA ASP A 7 15.51 -25.40 18.94
C ASP A 7 15.12 -25.88 17.53
N ARG A 8 14.17 -26.82 17.47
CA ARG A 8 13.79 -27.54 16.23
C ARG A 8 12.44 -27.03 15.72
N LEU A 9 12.21 -27.23 14.42
CA LEU A 9 10.89 -27.10 13.79
C LEU A 9 9.93 -28.12 14.40
N GLU A 10 8.75 -27.66 14.82
CA GLU A 10 7.71 -28.50 15.42
C GLU A 10 6.61 -28.81 14.42
N SER A 11 6.12 -27.78 13.75
CA SER A 11 5.16 -27.88 12.66
C SER A 11 5.50 -26.86 11.61
N GLY A 12 5.50 -27.28 10.35
CA GLY A 12 5.71 -26.40 9.22
C GLY A 12 4.86 -26.84 8.04
N MET A 13 4.45 -25.89 7.22
CA MET A 13 3.76 -26.12 5.96
C MET A 13 4.42 -25.26 4.91
N PHE A 14 4.81 -25.88 3.79
CA PHE A 14 5.01 -25.18 2.54
C PHE A 14 3.71 -25.23 1.74
N TYR A 15 3.40 -24.16 1.03
CA TYR A 15 2.27 -24.13 0.12
C TYR A 15 2.65 -23.44 -1.18
N LEU A 16 1.93 -23.83 -2.22
CA LEU A 16 1.88 -23.15 -3.50
C LEU A 16 0.42 -22.73 -3.69
N LEU A 17 0.23 -21.49 -4.12
CA LEU A 17 -1.06 -20.92 -4.44
C LEU A 17 -1.01 -20.36 -5.85
N TYR A 18 -2.07 -20.65 -6.61
CA TYR A 18 -2.40 -19.95 -7.84
C TYR A 18 -3.82 -19.40 -7.68
N ALA A 19 -4.02 -18.14 -8.03
CA ALA A 19 -5.32 -17.49 -7.97
C ALA A 19 -5.48 -16.53 -9.14
N GLU A 20 -6.68 -16.53 -9.73
CA GLU A 20 -7.07 -15.61 -10.79
C GLU A 20 -8.03 -14.56 -10.21
N GLY A 21 -7.89 -13.32 -10.68
CA GLY A 21 -8.77 -12.20 -10.36
C GLY A 21 -9.13 -11.43 -11.64
N PHE A 22 -10.21 -10.65 -11.57
CA PHE A 22 -10.54 -9.69 -12.61
C PHE A 22 -11.32 -8.51 -12.05
N LEU A 23 -11.14 -7.34 -12.67
CA LEU A 23 -12.00 -6.19 -12.53
C LEU A 23 -12.87 -6.10 -13.78
N THR A 24 -14.20 -6.01 -13.61
CA THR A 24 -15.12 -5.97 -14.75
C THR A 24 -14.88 -4.75 -15.61
N GLY A 25 -14.95 -4.92 -16.93
CA GLY A 25 -15.02 -3.81 -17.89
C GLY A 25 -16.27 -2.94 -17.69
N GLY A 26 -16.32 -1.84 -18.43
CA GLY A 26 -17.34 -0.81 -18.23
C GLY A 26 -17.52 0.10 -19.42
N PHE A 27 -18.18 1.23 -19.18
CA PHE A 27 -18.49 2.23 -20.20
C PHE A 27 -18.12 3.63 -19.70
N ASN A 28 -17.49 4.41 -20.57
CA ASN A 28 -17.26 5.83 -20.33
C ASN A 28 -18.57 6.60 -20.55
N THR A 29 -19.11 7.19 -19.50
CA THR A 29 -20.43 7.87 -19.55
C THR A 29 -20.36 9.32 -20.03
N GLU A 30 -19.16 9.90 -20.07
CA GLU A 30 -18.93 11.30 -20.46
C GLU A 30 -18.63 11.45 -21.97
N LEU A 31 -18.46 10.33 -22.70
CA LEU A 31 -18.18 10.33 -24.13
C LEU A 31 -19.45 10.56 -24.97
N ASN A 32 -19.43 11.63 -25.77
CA ASN A 32 -20.49 11.91 -26.74
C ASN A 32 -20.19 11.25 -28.09
N THR A 33 -20.61 9.99 -28.25
CA THR A 33 -20.49 9.24 -29.52
C THR A 33 -21.72 9.37 -30.42
N SER A 34 -22.55 10.41 -30.21
CA SER A 34 -23.71 10.68 -31.09
C SER A 34 -23.25 10.95 -32.52
N PRO A 35 -23.94 10.45 -33.57
CA PRO A 35 -23.61 10.77 -34.98
C PRO A 35 -23.63 12.26 -35.33
N SER A 36 -24.21 13.11 -34.46
CA SER A 36 -24.17 14.56 -34.60
C SER A 36 -22.86 15.20 -34.13
N ASN A 37 -22.02 14.47 -33.39
CA ASN A 37 -20.69 14.91 -32.99
C ASN A 37 -19.70 14.59 -34.14
N PRO A 38 -19.01 15.59 -34.72
CA PRO A 38 -18.04 15.35 -35.78
C PRO A 38 -16.85 14.46 -35.36
N ALA A 39 -16.61 14.31 -34.04
CA ALA A 39 -15.58 13.43 -33.49
C ALA A 39 -16.12 12.07 -33.01
N ALA A 40 -17.39 11.73 -33.27
CA ALA A 40 -18.01 10.50 -32.76
C ALA A 40 -17.23 9.24 -33.12
N ASP A 41 -16.77 9.13 -34.37
CA ASP A 41 -16.00 7.97 -34.85
C ASP A 41 -14.63 7.85 -34.15
N LEU A 42 -14.03 8.97 -33.72
CA LEU A 42 -12.76 8.99 -32.98
C LEU A 42 -12.93 8.55 -31.53
N LEU A 43 -14.07 8.90 -30.91
CA LEU A 43 -14.36 8.57 -29.52
C LEU A 43 -14.99 7.17 -29.35
N GLN A 44 -15.58 6.62 -30.41
CA GLN A 44 -16.28 5.34 -30.39
C GLN A 44 -15.45 4.18 -29.82
N PRO A 45 -14.15 4.01 -30.15
CA PRO A 45 -13.33 2.92 -29.60
C PRO A 45 -13.20 2.96 -28.07
N PHE A 46 -13.33 4.13 -27.45
CA PHE A 46 -13.18 4.35 -26.00
C PHE A 46 -14.53 4.32 -25.27
N GLN A 47 -15.64 4.07 -25.96
CA GLN A 47 -16.96 4.06 -25.35
C GLN A 47 -17.10 2.97 -24.26
N ALA A 48 -16.40 1.86 -24.45
CA ALA A 48 -16.32 0.75 -23.52
C ALA A 48 -14.87 0.34 -23.32
N TYR A 49 -14.59 -0.31 -22.20
CA TYR A 49 -13.30 -0.93 -21.89
C TYR A 49 -13.53 -2.35 -21.38
N ASP A 50 -12.58 -3.22 -21.67
CA ASP A 50 -12.63 -4.64 -21.37
C ASP A 50 -12.26 -4.91 -19.90
N PRO A 51 -12.51 -6.11 -19.34
CA PRO A 51 -12.05 -6.44 -18.00
C PRO A 51 -10.52 -6.39 -17.85
N GLU A 52 -10.05 -5.97 -16.67
CA GLU A 52 -8.65 -6.14 -16.24
C GLU A 52 -8.52 -7.52 -15.59
N HIS A 53 -7.37 -8.18 -15.79
CA HIS A 53 -7.11 -9.52 -15.28
C HIS A 53 -5.86 -9.57 -14.40
N LEU A 54 -5.86 -10.52 -13.46
CA LEU A 54 -4.76 -10.75 -12.54
C LEU A 54 -4.51 -12.26 -12.38
N ASP A 55 -3.28 -12.69 -12.66
CA ASP A 55 -2.76 -14.00 -12.30
C ASP A 55 -1.79 -13.87 -11.11
N ASN A 56 -2.12 -14.49 -9.98
CA ASN A 56 -1.25 -14.52 -8.79
C ASN A 56 -0.63 -15.89 -8.56
N TYR A 57 0.69 -15.92 -8.42
CA TYR A 57 1.49 -17.08 -8.05
C TYR A 57 2.19 -16.80 -6.72
N GLU A 58 1.96 -17.64 -5.72
CA GLU A 58 2.57 -17.47 -4.39
C GLU A 58 3.18 -18.79 -3.89
N PHE A 59 4.40 -18.71 -3.38
CA PHE A 59 5.05 -19.79 -2.66
C PHE A 59 5.37 -19.33 -1.25
N GLY A 60 4.88 -20.07 -0.25
CA GLY A 60 5.04 -19.66 1.13
C GLY A 60 5.36 -20.79 2.09
N PHE A 61 5.82 -20.37 3.26
CA PHE A 61 6.15 -21.21 4.39
C PHE A 61 5.51 -20.64 5.66
N LYS A 62 4.87 -21.51 6.45
CA LYS A 62 4.36 -21.21 7.78
C LYS A 62 4.96 -22.19 8.76
N GLY A 63 5.64 -21.71 9.79
CA GLY A 63 6.43 -22.52 10.70
C GLY A 63 6.27 -22.13 12.16
N THR A 64 6.22 -23.13 13.03
CA THR A 64 6.31 -22.99 14.48
C THR A 64 7.51 -23.78 14.99
N PHE A 65 8.33 -23.13 15.81
CA PHE A 65 9.58 -23.66 16.34
C PHE A 65 9.67 -23.41 17.85
N ALA A 66 10.63 -24.08 18.50
CA ALA A 66 11.06 -23.78 19.85
C ALA A 66 9.95 -23.85 20.92
N GLY A 67 9.10 -24.88 20.92
CA GLY A 67 8.02 -25.02 21.90
C GLY A 67 6.90 -24.00 21.69
N GLY A 68 6.61 -23.64 20.44
CA GLY A 68 5.65 -22.58 20.12
C GLY A 68 6.15 -21.14 20.34
N ARG A 69 7.42 -20.94 20.74
CA ARG A 69 7.97 -19.63 21.06
C ARG A 69 8.34 -18.81 19.83
N LEU A 70 8.62 -19.47 18.71
CA LEU A 70 8.95 -18.80 17.46
C LEU A 70 7.94 -19.19 16.40
N ARG A 71 7.29 -18.19 15.80
CA ARG A 71 6.43 -18.37 14.62
C ARG A 71 6.99 -17.53 13.50
N LEU A 72 7.19 -18.16 12.35
CA LEU A 72 7.68 -17.53 11.13
C LEU A 72 6.70 -17.86 10.01
N ASN A 73 6.14 -16.82 9.40
CA ASN A 73 5.44 -16.92 8.13
C ASN A 73 6.26 -16.16 7.09
N THR A 74 6.40 -16.70 5.89
CA THR A 74 7.04 -15.99 4.79
C THR A 74 6.44 -16.44 3.47
N ALA A 75 6.35 -15.53 2.52
CA ALA A 75 5.89 -15.81 1.17
C ALA A 75 6.71 -15.02 0.17
N VAL A 76 6.87 -15.59 -1.02
CA VAL A 76 7.26 -14.85 -2.22
C VAL A 76 6.09 -14.94 -3.20
N PHE A 77 5.82 -13.83 -3.87
CA PHE A 77 4.67 -13.72 -4.75
C PHE A 77 5.04 -13.03 -6.07
N LEU A 78 4.26 -13.34 -7.09
CA LEU A 78 4.29 -12.75 -8.41
C LEU A 78 2.84 -12.58 -8.86
N MET A 79 2.48 -11.34 -9.15
CA MET A 79 1.19 -10.93 -9.67
C MET A 79 1.41 -10.36 -11.06
N ASP A 80 0.82 -11.00 -12.06
CA ASP A 80 0.84 -10.59 -13.46
C ASP A 80 -0.51 -9.95 -13.80
N TYR A 81 -0.49 -8.65 -14.07
CA TYR A 81 -1.66 -7.86 -14.42
C TYR A 81 -1.68 -7.60 -15.91
N THR A 82 -2.81 -7.89 -16.53
CA THR A 82 -3.04 -7.61 -17.94
C THR A 82 -4.28 -6.75 -18.13
N ASP A 83 -4.25 -5.90 -19.15
CA ASP A 83 -5.36 -5.02 -19.52
C ASP A 83 -5.75 -4.07 -18.36
N ILE A 84 -4.77 -3.49 -17.65
CA ILE A 84 -4.99 -2.60 -16.51
C ILE A 84 -5.80 -1.36 -16.91
N HIS A 85 -6.82 -1.03 -16.10
CA HIS A 85 -7.64 0.16 -16.28
C HIS A 85 -6.93 1.39 -15.72
N GLU A 86 -6.77 2.42 -16.53
CA GLU A 86 -6.34 3.73 -16.07
C GLU A 86 -7.18 4.84 -16.69
N ASP A 87 -7.22 5.97 -15.99
CA ASP A 87 -7.93 7.17 -16.41
C ASP A 87 -7.01 8.13 -17.16
N PHE A 88 -7.46 8.57 -18.33
CA PHE A 88 -6.86 9.65 -19.10
C PHE A 88 -7.73 10.88 -19.06
N LEU A 89 -7.08 12.05 -19.12
CA LEU A 89 -7.74 13.31 -19.37
C LEU A 89 -7.41 13.77 -20.78
N LEU A 90 -8.37 13.63 -21.70
CA LEU A 90 -8.28 14.16 -23.05
C LEU A 90 -8.53 15.68 -23.02
N ASP A 91 -7.59 16.48 -23.53
CA ASP A 91 -7.77 17.94 -23.66
C ASP A 91 -8.86 18.26 -24.70
N ASN A 92 -9.90 18.97 -24.27
CA ASN A 92 -10.99 19.43 -25.11
C ASN A 92 -11.23 20.94 -24.96
N THR A 93 -10.22 21.71 -24.57
CA THR A 93 -10.28 23.18 -24.41
C THR A 93 -10.69 23.90 -25.69
N GLN A 94 -10.37 23.31 -26.85
CA GLN A 94 -10.75 23.81 -28.17
C GLN A 94 -12.11 23.28 -28.66
N GLY A 95 -12.77 22.41 -27.88
CA GLY A 95 -14.07 21.81 -28.22
C GLY A 95 -14.04 20.83 -29.39
N GLN A 96 -12.88 20.29 -29.74
CA GLN A 96 -12.66 19.43 -30.91
C GLN A 96 -13.43 18.10 -30.81
N PHE A 97 -13.66 17.61 -29.60
CA PHE A 97 -14.34 16.33 -29.33
C PHE A 97 -15.82 16.49 -28.95
N GLY A 98 -16.37 17.70 -29.10
CA GLY A 98 -17.73 18.03 -28.69
C GLY A 98 -17.88 18.13 -27.16
N GLY A 99 -19.10 18.35 -26.67
CA GLY A 99 -19.33 18.62 -25.24
C GLY A 99 -18.96 20.06 -24.83
N GLY A 100 -19.26 20.42 -23.58
CA GLY A 100 -18.99 21.75 -23.03
C GLY A 100 -17.78 21.80 -22.08
N ASP A 101 -17.18 20.66 -21.79
CA ASP A 101 -16.11 20.53 -20.82
C ASP A 101 -14.73 20.64 -21.49
N ALA A 102 -13.82 21.34 -20.83
CA ALA A 102 -12.46 21.59 -21.31
C ALA A 102 -11.55 20.35 -21.25
N GLY A 103 -11.99 19.28 -20.58
CA GLY A 103 -11.31 18.00 -20.56
C GLY A 103 -12.32 16.87 -20.43
N ILE A 104 -12.02 15.73 -21.04
CA ILE A 104 -12.88 14.56 -21.07
C ILE A 104 -12.13 13.41 -20.38
N GLY A 105 -12.72 12.84 -19.33
CA GLY A 105 -12.19 11.65 -18.66
C GLY A 105 -12.47 10.39 -19.49
N ILE A 106 -11.44 9.57 -19.71
CA ILE A 106 -11.54 8.30 -20.42
C ILE A 106 -10.83 7.23 -19.59
N THR A 107 -11.59 6.24 -19.10
CA THR A 107 -11.04 5.00 -18.58
C THR A 107 -10.82 4.02 -19.71
N THR A 108 -9.63 3.42 -19.84
CA THR A 108 -9.37 2.38 -20.84
C THR A 108 -8.29 1.41 -20.37
N ASN A 109 -8.28 0.19 -20.93
CA ASN A 109 -7.21 -0.77 -20.73
C ASN A 109 -5.96 -0.27 -21.46
N ILE A 110 -4.90 0.02 -20.72
CA ILE A 110 -3.72 0.66 -21.31
C ILE A 110 -2.40 0.14 -20.80
N ALA A 111 -2.35 -0.77 -19.83
CA ALA A 111 -1.08 -1.22 -19.32
C ALA A 111 -1.10 -2.69 -18.93
N ASP A 112 0.07 -3.31 -19.04
CA ASP A 112 0.38 -4.58 -18.42
C ASP A 112 1.46 -4.34 -17.37
N ALA A 113 1.36 -5.00 -16.22
CA ALA A 113 2.31 -4.81 -15.13
C ALA A 113 2.58 -6.06 -14.30
N GLU A 114 3.80 -6.14 -13.82
CA GLU A 114 4.24 -7.18 -12.88
C GLU A 114 4.41 -6.57 -11.49
N ILE A 115 3.79 -7.21 -10.49
CA ILE A 115 4.03 -6.93 -9.07
C ILE A 115 4.62 -8.18 -8.42
N SER A 116 5.86 -8.09 -7.97
CA SER A 116 6.53 -9.20 -7.29
C SER A 116 7.07 -8.79 -5.93
N GLY A 117 7.23 -9.75 -5.03
CA GLY A 117 7.68 -9.40 -3.69
C GLY A 117 7.96 -10.54 -2.74
N LEU A 118 8.30 -10.15 -1.53
CA LEU A 118 8.55 -11.02 -0.39
C LEU A 118 7.88 -10.44 0.85
N GLU A 119 7.19 -11.31 1.57
CA GLU A 119 6.64 -11.01 2.89
C GLU A 119 7.27 -11.92 3.95
N LEU A 120 7.50 -11.36 5.13
CA LEU A 120 7.98 -12.09 6.30
C LEU A 120 7.29 -11.57 7.55
N GLU A 121 6.70 -12.47 8.33
CA GLU A 121 6.15 -12.21 9.67
C GLU A 121 6.85 -13.11 10.70
N LEU A 122 7.37 -12.49 11.75
CA LEU A 122 8.06 -13.15 12.84
C LEU A 122 7.42 -12.76 14.17
N ARG A 123 7.09 -13.77 14.99
CA ARG A 123 6.68 -13.60 16.38
C ARG A 123 7.58 -14.46 17.26
N ALA A 124 8.24 -13.86 18.24
CA ALA A 124 9.27 -14.54 19.02
C ALA A 124 9.14 -14.27 20.52
N GLY A 125 9.01 -15.32 21.32
CA GLY A 125 9.25 -15.32 22.77
C GLY A 125 10.75 -15.47 23.04
N LEU A 126 11.46 -14.36 23.16
CA LEU A 126 12.92 -14.31 23.20
C LEU A 126 13.50 -14.89 24.50
N TRP A 127 12.86 -14.57 25.62
CA TRP A 127 13.18 -15.05 26.98
C TRP A 127 11.89 -15.05 27.82
N ASP A 128 11.97 -15.47 29.08
CA ASP A 128 10.78 -15.47 29.94
C ASP A 128 10.30 -14.02 30.19
N GLY A 129 9.07 -13.73 29.79
CA GLY A 129 8.50 -12.38 29.80
C GLY A 129 8.90 -11.50 28.61
N GLY A 130 9.91 -11.87 27.82
CA GLY A 130 10.36 -11.13 26.65
C GLY A 130 9.69 -11.59 25.36
N ALA A 131 9.13 -10.65 24.59
CA ALA A 131 8.55 -10.94 23.27
C ALA A 131 8.94 -9.89 22.24
N ALA A 132 9.05 -10.30 20.98
CA ALA A 132 9.28 -9.42 19.85
C ALA A 132 8.41 -9.81 18.65
N SER A 133 8.08 -8.79 17.84
CA SER A 133 7.47 -8.94 16.53
C SER A 133 8.38 -8.30 15.49
N PHE A 134 8.47 -8.90 14.32
CA PHE A 134 9.10 -8.29 13.16
C PHE A 134 8.32 -8.68 11.91
N ASP A 135 7.90 -7.69 11.13
CA ASP A 135 7.23 -7.85 9.85
C ASP A 135 8.05 -7.07 8.81
N LEU A 136 8.25 -7.68 7.64
CA LEU A 136 8.92 -7.09 6.50
C LEU A 136 8.11 -7.36 5.24
N GLY A 137 7.85 -6.31 4.47
CA GLY A 137 7.34 -6.40 3.11
C GLY A 137 8.37 -5.81 2.15
N PHE A 138 8.64 -6.50 1.06
CA PHE A 138 9.34 -5.96 -0.09
C PHE A 138 8.44 -6.16 -1.31
N THR A 139 8.20 -5.08 -2.04
CA THR A 139 7.39 -5.08 -3.26
C THR A 139 8.16 -4.39 -4.36
N ARG A 140 8.11 -4.97 -5.55
CA ARG A 140 8.61 -4.39 -6.78
C ARG A 140 7.46 -4.32 -7.77
N TYR A 141 7.22 -3.12 -8.28
CA TYR A 141 6.29 -2.85 -9.36
C TYR A 141 7.06 -2.60 -10.66
N ARG A 142 6.61 -3.19 -11.76
CA ARG A 142 7.17 -2.95 -13.10
C ARG A 142 6.05 -2.86 -14.12
N THR A 143 6.03 -1.77 -14.87
CA THR A 143 5.18 -1.67 -16.06
C THR A 143 5.88 -2.38 -17.22
N GLU A 144 5.22 -3.36 -17.83
CA GLU A 144 5.74 -4.05 -19.02
C GLU A 144 5.55 -3.19 -20.27
N SER A 145 4.31 -2.78 -20.50
CA SER A 145 3.86 -1.91 -21.58
C SER A 145 2.83 -0.93 -21.04
N TYR A 146 2.77 0.27 -21.62
CA TYR A 146 1.59 1.10 -21.49
C TYR A 146 1.29 1.91 -22.76
N LEU A 147 0.02 2.19 -23.01
CA LEU A 147 -0.46 3.05 -24.08
C LEU A 147 -0.59 4.48 -23.56
N ALA A 148 -0.12 5.45 -24.33
CA ALA A 148 -0.32 6.87 -24.07
C ALA A 148 -0.83 7.56 -25.35
N PHE A 149 -1.58 8.65 -25.20
CA PHE A 149 -1.96 9.43 -26.37
C PHE A 149 -0.75 10.12 -27.01
N ASP A 150 -0.67 10.08 -28.33
CA ASP A 150 0.28 10.87 -29.09
C ASP A 150 -0.17 12.36 -29.08
N GLU A 151 0.58 13.19 -28.35
CA GLU A 151 0.30 14.63 -28.24
C GLU A 151 0.37 15.36 -29.58
N GLU A 152 1.30 14.97 -30.47
CA GLU A 152 1.43 15.58 -31.79
C GLU A 152 0.24 15.20 -32.68
N ALA A 153 -0.22 13.95 -32.58
CA ALA A 153 -1.46 13.53 -33.25
C ALA A 153 -2.67 14.29 -32.71
N LEU A 154 -2.78 14.42 -31.39
CA LEU A 154 -3.88 15.13 -30.71
C LEU A 154 -3.96 16.60 -31.10
N GLU A 155 -2.84 17.31 -31.20
CA GLU A 155 -2.80 18.70 -31.68
C GLU A 155 -3.39 18.85 -33.10
N ASN A 156 -3.28 17.79 -33.90
CA ASN A 156 -3.83 17.72 -35.25
C ASN A 156 -5.25 17.13 -35.30
N GLY A 157 -5.90 16.91 -34.15
CA GLY A 157 -7.24 16.36 -34.04
C GLY A 157 -7.32 14.85 -34.34
N VAL A 158 -6.20 14.15 -34.24
CA VAL A 158 -6.10 12.69 -34.40
C VAL A 158 -5.91 12.07 -33.03
N LEU A 159 -6.70 11.06 -32.73
CA LEU A 159 -6.61 10.33 -31.48
C LEU A 159 -5.85 9.03 -31.75
N ASP A 160 -4.55 9.05 -31.46
CA ASP A 160 -3.63 7.93 -31.68
C ASP A 160 -2.96 7.52 -30.37
N LEU A 161 -2.71 6.22 -30.20
CA LEU A 161 -2.07 5.65 -29.03
C LEU A 161 -0.69 5.12 -29.40
N ILE A 162 0.31 5.53 -28.62
CA ILE A 162 1.67 5.02 -28.71
C ILE A 162 1.94 4.08 -27.55
N GLU A 163 2.59 2.95 -27.85
CA GLU A 163 3.08 2.03 -26.82
C GLU A 163 4.43 2.51 -26.30
N LEU A 164 4.52 2.63 -24.98
CA LEU A 164 5.70 3.03 -24.24
C LEU A 164 6.09 1.91 -23.29
N SER A 165 7.39 1.77 -23.07
CA SER A 165 7.94 0.75 -22.18
C SER A 165 8.59 1.40 -20.96
N GLY A 166 8.42 0.77 -19.80
CA GLY A 166 9.23 1.05 -18.61
C GLY A 166 8.54 1.90 -17.55
N GLY A 167 9.24 2.04 -16.44
CA GLY A 167 8.68 2.49 -15.18
C GLY A 167 8.71 1.36 -14.15
N GLY A 168 8.80 1.73 -12.89
CA GLY A 168 8.83 0.77 -11.81
C GLY A 168 9.28 1.41 -10.51
N SER A 169 8.90 0.79 -9.41
CA SER A 169 9.22 1.24 -8.07
C SER A 169 9.54 0.03 -7.21
N ASP A 170 10.42 0.24 -6.24
CA ASP A 170 10.74 -0.73 -5.21
C ASP A 170 10.34 -0.14 -3.86
N GLU A 171 9.52 -0.86 -3.10
CA GLU A 171 9.07 -0.47 -1.77
C GLU A 171 9.50 -1.51 -0.73
N ILE A 172 10.03 -1.05 0.39
CA ILE A 172 10.30 -1.86 1.57
C ILE A 172 9.54 -1.25 2.74
N THR A 173 8.77 -2.08 3.44
CA THR A 173 8.12 -1.73 4.69
C THR A 173 8.61 -2.64 5.81
N ILE A 174 8.83 -2.06 7.00
CA ILE A 174 9.29 -2.78 8.18
C ILE A 174 8.41 -2.37 9.37
N ASN A 175 7.93 -3.35 10.12
CA ASN A 175 7.24 -3.12 11.38
C ASN A 175 7.85 -4.03 12.46
N ALA A 176 8.46 -3.44 13.47
CA ALA A 176 9.12 -4.19 14.53
C ALA A 176 8.68 -3.73 15.91
N SER A 177 8.65 -4.65 16.87
CA SER A 177 8.47 -4.29 18.28
C SER A 177 9.15 -5.25 19.23
N ILE A 178 9.45 -4.76 20.42
CA ILE A 178 9.96 -5.54 21.53
C ILE A 178 9.26 -5.12 22.81
N GLN A 179 8.98 -6.09 23.66
CA GLN A 179 8.35 -5.87 24.96
C GLN A 179 8.91 -6.83 26.01
N HIS A 180 8.77 -6.45 27.28
CA HIS A 180 9.08 -7.31 28.39
C HIS A 180 8.06 -7.19 29.51
N GLN A 181 7.52 -8.30 29.99
CA GLN A 181 6.61 -8.34 31.13
C GLN A 181 7.37 -8.55 32.42
N PHE A 182 7.45 -7.50 33.24
CA PHE A 182 7.97 -7.58 34.59
C PHE A 182 6.86 -8.05 35.55
N GLY A 183 7.14 -9.09 36.33
CA GLY A 183 6.32 -9.45 37.49
C GLY A 183 6.63 -8.54 38.67
N LEU A 184 5.60 -8.00 39.31
CA LEU A 184 5.72 -7.17 40.50
C LEU A 184 5.47 -7.99 41.78
N PRO A 185 6.03 -7.60 42.94
CA PRO A 185 5.88 -8.37 44.19
C PRO A 185 4.43 -8.57 44.66
N ASN A 186 3.53 -7.68 44.26
CA ASN A 186 2.10 -7.76 44.56
C ASN A 186 1.32 -8.67 43.58
N GLY A 187 1.99 -9.36 42.65
CA GLY A 187 1.38 -10.22 41.63
C GLY A 187 0.91 -9.49 40.37
N ALA A 188 0.96 -8.15 40.36
CA ALA A 188 0.69 -7.36 39.17
C ALA A 188 1.81 -7.50 38.14
N THR A 189 1.58 -7.01 36.92
CA THR A 189 2.63 -6.97 35.89
C THR A 189 2.77 -5.60 35.28
N LEU A 190 4.00 -5.23 34.93
CA LEU A 190 4.34 -4.02 34.20
C LEU A 190 5.02 -4.40 32.88
N THR A 191 4.47 -3.95 31.76
CA THR A 191 4.92 -4.33 30.42
C THR A 191 5.24 -3.10 29.59
N PRO A 192 6.51 -2.63 29.55
CA PRO A 192 6.96 -1.71 28.53
C PRO A 192 7.06 -2.40 27.15
N MET A 193 6.78 -1.63 26.12
CA MET A 193 6.89 -1.98 24.71
C MET A 193 7.44 -0.78 23.94
N LEU A 194 8.37 -1.06 23.03
CA LEU A 194 8.87 -0.11 22.04
C LEU A 194 8.65 -0.74 20.66
N GLY A 195 8.15 0.04 19.72
CA GLY A 195 8.00 -0.38 18.34
C GLY A 195 8.43 0.70 17.36
N VAL A 196 8.73 0.27 16.15
CA VAL A 196 9.09 1.11 15.02
C VAL A 196 8.35 0.62 13.78
N TYR A 197 7.90 1.55 12.97
CA TYR A 197 7.47 1.34 11.59
C TYR A 197 8.41 2.12 10.69
N TRP A 198 8.92 1.52 9.61
CA TRP A 198 9.74 2.19 8.60
C TRP A 198 9.21 1.84 7.20
N ASP A 199 9.36 2.78 6.29
CA ASP A 199 8.77 2.75 4.96
C ASP A 199 9.72 3.51 4.02
N SER A 200 10.15 2.83 2.95
CA SER A 200 11.15 3.34 2.01
C SER A 200 10.63 4.37 1.03
N ARG A 201 9.34 4.69 1.07
CA ARG A 201 8.60 5.61 0.20
C ARG A 201 9.29 6.00 -1.09
N ASP A 202 8.89 5.35 -2.19
CA ASP A 202 9.08 5.94 -3.51
C ASP A 202 8.17 7.19 -3.60
N PRO A 203 8.56 8.28 -4.28
CA PRO A 203 7.61 9.27 -4.78
C PRO A 203 6.36 8.56 -5.31
N ILE A 204 5.18 9.00 -4.83
CA ILE A 204 3.90 8.61 -5.45
C ILE A 204 3.97 9.17 -6.87
N PHE A 205 4.31 8.32 -7.82
CA PHE A 205 4.04 8.57 -9.21
C PHE A 205 2.52 8.42 -9.36
N GLY A 206 1.84 9.53 -9.63
CA GLY A 206 0.49 9.46 -10.21
C GLY A 206 0.57 8.75 -11.56
N PRO A 207 -0.57 8.34 -12.14
CA PRO A 207 -0.58 7.74 -13.46
C PRO A 207 0.13 8.68 -14.42
N LEU A 208 1.20 8.14 -15.02
CA LEU A 208 1.80 8.56 -16.29
C LEU A 208 1.88 10.08 -16.48
N GLU A 209 3.02 10.68 -16.10
CA GLU A 209 3.31 12.09 -16.37
C GLU A 209 3.30 12.36 -17.88
N GLY A 210 2.20 12.95 -18.37
CA GLY A 210 2.27 13.91 -19.47
C GLY A 210 3.16 15.10 -19.06
N PRO A 211 3.82 15.76 -20.02
CA PRO A 211 4.74 16.87 -19.79
C PRO A 211 3.97 18.11 -19.31
N GLY A 212 3.67 18.21 -18.02
CA GLY A 212 3.03 19.45 -17.52
C GLY A 212 2.62 19.56 -16.06
N ILE A 213 2.51 18.48 -15.28
CA ILE A 213 1.89 18.57 -13.94
C ILE A 213 2.70 17.95 -12.79
N ALA A 214 4.00 17.76 -13.02
CA ALA A 214 4.95 17.26 -12.03
C ALA A 214 5.44 18.38 -11.10
N PHE A 215 4.61 18.85 -10.18
CA PHE A 215 5.02 19.90 -9.26
C PHE A 215 6.18 19.44 -8.35
N GLU A 216 7.32 20.13 -8.45
CA GLU A 216 8.56 19.87 -7.70
C GLU A 216 8.37 19.76 -6.18
N PHE A 217 7.32 20.38 -5.64
CA PHE A 217 6.97 20.36 -4.22
C PHE A 217 6.33 19.06 -3.73
N CYS A 218 5.67 18.27 -4.59
CA CYS A 218 5.17 16.94 -4.22
C CYS A 218 6.25 15.85 -4.33
N LYS A 219 7.42 16.17 -4.92
CA LYS A 219 8.54 15.23 -5.13
C LYS A 219 9.33 14.91 -3.86
N ARG A 220 9.06 15.57 -2.73
CA ARG A 220 9.71 15.30 -1.45
C ARG A 220 8.91 14.29 -0.63
N LYS A 221 9.15 13.00 -0.88
CA LYS A 221 8.87 11.94 0.08
C LYS A 221 10.17 11.15 0.27
N ASN A 222 10.82 11.40 1.41
CA ASN A 222 11.94 10.58 1.86
C ASN A 222 11.37 9.38 2.63
N ASP A 223 12.20 8.35 2.79
CA ASP A 223 11.98 7.29 3.75
C ASP A 223 11.72 7.87 5.15
N TYR A 224 10.87 7.21 5.93
CA TYR A 224 10.51 7.70 7.26
C TYR A 224 10.40 6.57 8.27
N SER A 225 10.56 6.90 9.55
CA SER A 225 10.30 5.97 10.65
C SER A 225 9.38 6.58 11.70
N LYS A 226 8.37 5.80 12.13
CA LYS A 226 7.48 6.15 13.24
C LYS A 226 7.78 5.26 14.43
N TRP A 227 8.13 5.89 15.55
CA TRP A 227 8.36 5.20 16.81
C TRP A 227 7.11 5.22 17.69
N ARG A 228 6.82 4.10 18.34
CA ARG A 228 5.70 3.96 19.29
C ARG A 228 6.20 3.36 20.59
N ALA A 229 5.66 3.85 21.71
CA ALA A 229 5.96 3.32 23.02
C ALA A 229 4.67 3.04 23.78
N ARG A 230 4.67 2.00 24.60
CA ARG A 230 3.55 1.68 25.50
C ARG A 230 4.07 1.13 26.81
N LEU A 231 3.44 1.51 27.91
CA LEU A 231 3.68 0.95 29.23
C LEU A 231 2.33 0.51 29.80
N THR A 232 2.18 -0.80 29.99
CA THR A 232 0.92 -1.40 30.48
C THR A 232 1.11 -1.93 31.89
N TYR A 233 0.28 -1.50 32.84
CA TYR A 233 0.10 -2.13 34.14
C TYR A 233 -1.12 -3.04 34.09
N ALA A 234 -0.97 -4.30 34.48
CA ALA A 234 -2.08 -5.22 34.69
C ALA A 234 -2.17 -5.59 36.17
N SER A 235 -3.37 -5.57 36.72
CA SER A 235 -3.62 -5.95 38.11
C SER A 235 -3.24 -7.41 38.40
N PRO A 236 -3.08 -7.81 39.68
CA PRO A 236 -2.74 -9.20 40.03
C PRO A 236 -3.76 -10.23 39.53
N LEU A 237 -5.04 -9.86 39.49
CA LEU A 237 -6.13 -10.71 39.03
C LEU A 237 -6.41 -10.54 37.52
N ARG A 238 -5.71 -9.63 36.83
CA ARG A 238 -5.92 -9.25 35.42
C ARG A 238 -7.36 -8.81 35.10
N ASP A 239 -8.07 -8.35 36.13
CA ASP A 239 -9.42 -7.78 36.07
C ASP A 239 -9.43 -6.33 35.59
N TYR A 240 -8.29 -5.62 35.69
CA TYR A 240 -8.12 -4.32 35.05
C TYR A 240 -6.68 -4.08 34.56
N GLU A 241 -6.57 -3.22 33.56
CA GLU A 241 -5.33 -2.78 32.93
C GLU A 241 -5.34 -1.27 32.75
N ILE A 242 -4.20 -0.62 32.99
CA ILE A 242 -3.95 0.79 32.69
C ILE A 242 -2.76 0.86 31.76
N SER A 243 -2.86 1.61 30.66
CA SER A 243 -1.77 1.79 29.71
C SER A 243 -1.50 3.25 29.44
N LEU A 244 -0.24 3.65 29.52
CA LEU A 244 0.26 4.88 28.91
C LEU A 244 0.84 4.52 27.54
N TYR A 245 0.47 5.24 26.50
CA TYR A 245 0.98 5.00 25.15
C TYR A 245 1.34 6.29 24.44
N GLY A 246 2.26 6.18 23.48
CA GLY A 246 2.65 7.24 22.57
C GLY A 246 2.80 6.70 21.14
N ASN A 247 2.29 7.45 20.16
CA ASN A 247 2.47 7.19 18.74
C ASN A 247 3.28 8.34 18.12
N ASN A 248 4.16 8.00 17.17
CA ASN A 248 5.09 8.94 16.56
C ASN A 248 5.89 9.73 17.62
N ILE A 249 6.46 9.04 18.61
CA ILE A 249 7.06 9.68 19.81
C ILE A 249 8.30 10.52 19.50
N THR A 250 8.87 10.38 18.30
CA THR A 250 9.99 11.18 17.77
C THR A 250 9.52 12.44 17.04
N ASP A 251 8.21 12.62 16.89
CA ASP A 251 7.58 13.74 16.17
C ASP A 251 8.03 13.83 14.70
N GLU A 252 8.10 12.68 14.03
CA GLU A 252 8.46 12.61 12.61
C GLU A 252 7.40 13.31 11.75
N LEU A 253 7.82 14.24 10.88
CA LEU A 253 6.93 14.99 10.01
C LEU A 253 6.70 14.23 8.70
N ILE A 254 5.50 13.68 8.54
CA ILE A 254 5.16 12.82 7.40
C ILE A 254 4.11 13.50 6.54
N TYR A 255 4.40 13.64 5.25
CA TYR A 255 3.47 14.11 4.24
C TYR A 255 2.55 12.96 3.81
N GLU A 256 1.25 13.08 4.03
CA GLU A 256 0.29 12.04 3.67
C GLU A 256 -0.15 12.22 2.21
N GLN A 257 -0.60 13.43 1.86
CA GLN A 257 -1.17 13.76 0.56
C GLN A 257 -0.61 15.11 0.06
N CYS A 258 -0.38 15.20 -1.26
CA CYS A 258 -0.01 16.41 -1.98
C CYS A 258 -0.69 16.37 -3.36
N GLY A 259 -1.49 17.38 -3.70
CA GLY A 259 -2.16 17.42 -4.99
C GLY A 259 -2.94 18.71 -5.24
N LEU A 260 -3.56 18.78 -6.41
CA LEU A 260 -4.51 19.82 -6.77
C LEU A 260 -5.93 19.26 -6.70
N GLY A 261 -6.79 19.88 -5.90
CA GLY A 261 -8.23 19.65 -5.91
C GLY A 261 -8.95 20.89 -6.44
N ARG A 262 -9.62 20.80 -7.60
CA ARG A 262 -10.41 21.91 -8.19
C ARG A 262 -9.67 23.27 -8.23
N GLY A 263 -8.38 23.25 -8.57
CA GLY A 263 -7.54 24.45 -8.65
C GLY A 263 -7.03 24.99 -7.30
N VAL A 264 -7.18 24.23 -6.21
CA VAL A 264 -6.62 24.55 -4.88
C VAL A 264 -5.59 23.48 -4.50
N TYR A 265 -4.47 23.90 -3.91
CA TYR A 265 -3.49 22.99 -3.34
C TYR A 265 -4.03 22.33 -2.07
N GLU A 266 -4.01 21.01 -2.04
CA GLU A 266 -4.31 20.23 -0.85
C GLU A 266 -3.04 19.55 -0.34
N TYR A 267 -2.72 19.78 0.93
CA TYR A 267 -1.66 19.07 1.63
C TYR A 267 -2.20 18.57 2.97
N ARG A 268 -1.88 17.32 3.29
CA ARG A 268 -2.21 16.71 4.58
C ARG A 268 -0.95 16.12 5.20
N TYR A 269 -0.73 16.47 6.46
CA TYR A 269 0.29 15.85 7.29
C TYR A 269 -0.35 14.73 8.11
N GLU A 270 0.40 13.65 8.34
CA GLU A 270 0.00 12.68 9.34
C GLU A 270 -0.01 13.33 10.74
N ARG A 271 -0.61 12.61 11.70
CA ARG A 271 -0.66 13.08 13.09
C ARG A 271 0.76 13.24 13.65
N PRO A 272 1.05 14.36 14.33
CA PRO A 272 2.32 14.54 15.06
C PRO A 272 2.39 13.58 16.26
N ALA A 273 3.44 13.70 17.05
CA ALA A 273 3.56 12.97 18.31
C ALA A 273 2.27 13.07 19.14
N SER A 274 1.72 11.91 19.51
CA SER A 274 0.48 11.83 20.27
C SER A 274 0.63 10.87 21.44
N TRP A 275 0.03 11.23 22.57
CA TRP A 275 0.11 10.48 23.82
C TRP A 275 -1.29 10.26 24.38
N GLY A 276 -1.51 9.12 25.04
CA GLY A 276 -2.79 8.80 25.62
C GLY A 276 -2.69 7.84 26.79
N VAL A 277 -3.76 7.81 27.57
CA VAL A 277 -3.96 6.84 28.65
C VAL A 277 -5.21 6.03 28.33
N GLU A 278 -5.09 4.72 28.47
CA GLU A 278 -6.17 3.76 28.25
C GLU A 278 -6.42 2.96 29.53
N PHE A 279 -7.70 2.79 29.88
CA PHE A 279 -8.13 1.92 30.98
C PHE A 279 -9.08 0.87 30.44
N SER A 280 -8.81 -0.39 30.78
CA SER A 280 -9.68 -1.53 30.47
C SER A 280 -10.00 -2.27 31.75
N ALA A 281 -11.27 -2.63 31.94
CA ALA A 281 -11.71 -3.48 33.03
C ALA A 281 -12.57 -4.62 32.48
N ARG A 282 -12.41 -5.81 33.07
CA ARG A 282 -13.13 -7.02 32.71
C ARG A 282 -13.98 -7.45 33.91
N TRP A 283 -15.28 -7.59 33.70
CA TRP A 283 -16.22 -8.06 34.71
C TRP A 283 -17.08 -9.19 34.14
N GLY A 284 -17.37 -10.20 34.97
CA GLY A 284 -18.05 -11.43 34.56
C GLY A 284 -17.09 -12.61 34.49
N ALA A 285 -17.40 -13.67 35.23
CA ALA A 285 -16.70 -14.95 35.22
C ALA A 285 -17.34 -15.91 34.21
#